data_AF-A0A1R1L8Q1-F1
#
_entry.id   AF-A0A1R1L8Q1-F1
#
_cell.length_a   1.000
_cell.length_b   1.000
_cell.length_c   1.000
_cell.angle_alpha   90.00
_cell.angle_beta   90.00
_cell.angle_gamma   90.00
#
_symmetry.space_group_name_H-M   'P 1'
#
loop_
_entity.id
_entity.type
_entity.pdbx_description
1 polymer ?
#
loop_
_entity_poly.entity_id
_entity_poly.type
_entity_poly.pdbx_seq_one_letter_code
_entity_poly.pdbx_strand_id
1 'polypeptide(L)'
;MLTRRILPVSAVVTGCAGLVAALLAPPDRVQGNLQKLMYVHVPSAWLAYAAFGLTLVASVGWLWRRREVYDRLAAASAELGVFFTGLTVVLGSIWGKPVWGVWWTWDARLVTTALLFFIYLGYLALRRAIPDPADRARRSAVFGIVAFGMVPIVHFSVLWWRTLHQPPTVLRPGDPTIDHIMLIVLGINLLGFTLIGLWLLLQRMNLGAGQEALEQSVVARDRALAGASIEPPQLKGSKISG
;
A
#
# COMPACT_ATOMS: atom_id res chain seq x y z
N MET A 1 -14.55 19.79 -2.96
CA MET A 1 -14.42 20.14 -1.52
C MET A 1 -15.13 19.14 -0.59
N LEU A 2 -16.33 18.65 -0.95
CA LEU A 2 -17.10 17.70 -0.15
C LEU A 2 -16.35 16.38 0.16
N THR A 3 -15.79 15.73 -0.86
CA THR A 3 -15.02 14.47 -0.73
C THR A 3 -13.78 14.61 0.17
N ARG A 4 -13.20 15.82 0.24
CA ARG A 4 -12.01 16.13 1.06
C ARG A 4 -12.31 16.15 2.57
N ARG A 5 -13.56 16.39 2.96
CA ARG A 5 -14.01 16.43 4.35
C ARG A 5 -14.84 15.21 4.75
N ILE A 6 -15.65 14.66 3.84
CA ILE A 6 -16.49 13.49 4.14
C ILE A 6 -15.63 12.26 4.38
N LEU A 7 -14.68 11.96 3.48
CA LEU A 7 -13.88 10.74 3.59
C LEU A 7 -13.13 10.58 4.93
N PRO A 8 -12.37 11.57 5.45
CA PRO A 8 -11.70 11.41 6.73
C PRO A 8 -12.70 11.25 7.89
N VAL A 9 -13.82 11.95 7.88
CA VAL A 9 -14.87 11.81 8.90
C VAL A 9 -15.47 10.41 8.85
N SER A 10 -15.84 9.92 7.66
CA SER A 10 -16.34 8.55 7.48
C SER A 10 -15.31 7.51 7.91
N ALA A 11 -14.03 7.68 7.55
CA ALA A 11 -12.96 6.77 7.94
C ALA A 11 -12.80 6.69 9.47
N VAL A 12 -12.82 7.84 10.16
CA VAL A 12 -12.75 7.90 11.63
C VAL A 12 -13.99 7.27 12.26
N VAL A 13 -15.19 7.65 11.82
CA VAL A 13 -16.46 7.15 12.38
C VAL A 13 -16.56 5.64 12.21
N THR A 14 -16.32 5.11 11.00
CA THR A 14 -16.39 3.67 10.74
C THR A 14 -15.24 2.92 11.42
N GLY A 15 -14.06 3.52 11.55
CA GLY A 15 -12.94 2.94 12.31
C GLY A 15 -13.26 2.80 13.80
N CYS A 16 -13.80 3.85 14.42
CA CYS A 16 -14.24 3.81 15.81
C CYS A 16 -15.38 2.82 16.02
N ALA A 17 -16.38 2.82 15.13
CA ALA A 17 -17.48 1.85 15.18
C ALA A 17 -16.97 0.40 15.04
N GLY A 18 -16.02 0.16 14.15
CA GLY A 18 -15.37 -1.15 13.98
C GLY A 18 -14.64 -1.62 15.23
N LEU A 19 -13.89 -0.72 15.88
CA LEU A 19 -13.18 -1.02 17.13
C LEU A 19 -14.16 -1.35 18.27
N VAL A 20 -15.20 -0.54 18.45
CA VAL A 20 -16.23 -0.79 19.47
C VAL A 20 -16.94 -2.12 19.19
N ALA A 21 -17.32 -2.37 17.94
CA ALA A 21 -17.94 -3.64 17.53
C ALA A 21 -17.01 -4.84 17.77
N ALA A 22 -15.71 -4.70 17.51
CA ALA A 22 -14.71 -5.74 17.78
C ALA A 22 -14.58 -6.06 19.28
N LEU A 23 -14.62 -5.05 20.14
CA LEU A 23 -14.57 -5.24 21.59
C LEU A 23 -15.82 -5.93 22.13
N LEU A 24 -16.99 -5.59 21.59
CA LEU A 24 -18.29 -6.15 21.99
C LEU A 24 -18.63 -7.49 21.32
N ALA A 25 -17.90 -7.89 20.28
CA ALA A 25 -18.13 -9.14 19.59
C ALA A 25 -18.07 -10.35 20.55
N PRO A 26 -18.90 -11.38 20.34
CA PRO A 26 -18.86 -12.59 21.13
C PRO A 26 -17.48 -13.26 21.00
N PRO A 27 -16.96 -13.90 22.07
CA PRO A 27 -15.71 -14.64 21.99
C PRO A 27 -15.88 -15.91 21.13
N ASP A 28 -14.80 -16.31 20.47
CA ASP A 28 -14.77 -17.58 19.74
C ASP A 28 -14.83 -18.78 20.68
N ARG A 29 -15.44 -19.89 20.23
CA ARG A 29 -15.59 -21.10 21.04
C ARG A 29 -14.25 -21.74 21.43
N VAL A 30 -13.23 -21.64 20.57
CA VAL A 30 -11.93 -22.29 20.77
C VAL A 30 -10.88 -21.28 21.25
N GLN A 31 -10.80 -20.13 20.58
CA GLN A 31 -9.79 -19.11 20.84
C GLN A 31 -10.25 -18.06 21.87
N GLY A 32 -11.51 -18.05 22.28
CA GLY A 32 -12.03 -17.07 23.23
C GLY A 32 -11.90 -15.63 22.72
N ASN A 33 -11.47 -14.72 23.60
CA ASN A 33 -11.25 -13.31 23.24
C ASN A 33 -10.04 -13.08 22.32
N LEU A 34 -9.13 -14.05 22.18
CA LEU A 34 -7.95 -13.90 21.32
C LEU A 34 -8.34 -13.73 19.84
N GLN A 35 -9.43 -14.37 19.41
CA GLN A 35 -9.97 -14.24 18.06
C GLN A 35 -10.29 -12.79 17.70
N LYS A 36 -10.53 -11.89 18.67
CA LYS A 36 -10.84 -10.48 18.39
C LYS A 36 -9.70 -9.76 17.64
N LEU A 37 -8.47 -10.29 17.72
CA LEU A 37 -7.34 -9.79 16.94
C LEU A 37 -7.57 -9.91 15.42
N MET A 38 -8.43 -10.85 14.99
CA MET A 38 -8.90 -11.02 13.62
C MET A 38 -9.46 -9.73 13.03
N TYR A 39 -10.19 -8.95 13.81
CA TYR A 39 -10.86 -7.73 13.35
C TYR A 39 -9.88 -6.62 12.97
N VAL A 40 -8.59 -6.76 13.32
CA VAL A 40 -7.51 -5.84 12.93
C VAL A 40 -6.56 -6.54 11.96
N HIS A 41 -6.19 -7.78 12.23
CA HIS A 41 -5.26 -8.57 11.43
C HIS A 41 -5.79 -8.82 10.01
N VAL A 42 -7.02 -9.30 9.87
CA VAL A 42 -7.59 -9.64 8.56
C VAL A 42 -7.80 -8.40 7.67
N PRO A 43 -8.37 -7.28 8.18
CA PRO A 43 -8.43 -6.05 7.39
C PRO A 43 -7.07 -5.47 7.01
N SER A 44 -6.04 -5.64 7.86
CA SER A 44 -4.67 -5.25 7.53
C SER A 44 -4.12 -6.08 6.36
N ALA A 45 -4.31 -7.40 6.39
CA ALA A 45 -3.89 -8.29 5.30
C ALA A 45 -4.64 -7.97 3.98
N TRP A 46 -5.94 -7.67 4.08
CA TRP A 46 -6.74 -7.22 2.95
C TRP A 46 -6.19 -5.94 2.32
N LEU A 47 -5.91 -4.92 3.15
CA LEU A 47 -5.35 -3.66 2.66
C LEU A 47 -3.98 -3.84 2.01
N ALA A 48 -3.13 -4.72 2.54
CA ALA A 48 -1.87 -5.05 1.91
C ALA A 48 -2.07 -5.56 0.47
N TYR A 49 -2.96 -6.54 0.27
CA TYR A 49 -3.27 -7.07 -1.06
C TYR A 49 -3.93 -6.04 -1.97
N ALA A 50 -4.90 -5.27 -1.47
CA ALA A 50 -5.56 -4.23 -2.23
C ALA A 50 -4.56 -3.16 -2.70
N ALA A 51 -3.64 -2.76 -1.82
CA ALA A 51 -2.59 -1.80 -2.14
C ALA A 51 -1.63 -2.35 -3.20
N PHE A 52 -1.17 -3.60 -3.09
CA PHE A 52 -0.34 -4.22 -4.12
C PHE A 52 -1.06 -4.43 -5.45
N GLY A 53 -2.36 -4.75 -5.42
CA GLY A 53 -3.20 -4.79 -6.62
C GLY A 53 -3.35 -3.42 -7.27
N LEU A 54 -3.45 -2.36 -6.47
CA LEU A 54 -3.46 -0.99 -6.98
C LEU A 54 -2.09 -0.60 -7.56
N THR A 55 -0.98 -1.05 -6.96
CA THR A 55 0.36 -0.93 -7.54
C THR A 55 0.44 -1.60 -8.91
N LEU A 56 -0.11 -2.81 -9.07
CA LEU A 56 -0.19 -3.49 -10.36
C LEU A 56 -0.96 -2.65 -11.39
N VAL A 57 -2.20 -2.27 -11.08
CA VAL A 57 -3.07 -1.52 -12.00
C VAL A 57 -2.44 -0.19 -12.40
N ALA A 58 -1.86 0.52 -11.43
CA ALA A 58 -1.17 1.77 -11.66
C ALA A 58 0.11 1.59 -12.50
N SER A 59 0.88 0.53 -12.26
CA SER A 59 2.06 0.19 -13.07
C SER A 59 1.70 -0.09 -14.54
N VAL A 60 0.64 -0.87 -14.77
CA VAL A 60 0.09 -1.10 -16.12
C VAL A 60 -0.42 0.20 -16.74
N GLY A 61 -1.15 1.01 -15.98
CA GLY A 61 -1.66 2.32 -16.41
C GLY A 61 -0.54 3.27 -16.83
N TRP A 62 0.58 3.27 -16.10
CA TRP A 62 1.77 4.05 -16.46
C TRP A 62 2.40 3.55 -17.76
N LEU A 63 2.61 2.23 -17.92
CA LEU A 63 3.21 1.67 -19.14
C LEU A 63 2.38 1.98 -20.39
N TRP A 64 1.04 1.99 -20.25
CA TRP A 64 0.13 2.28 -21.34
C TRP A 64 0.03 3.78 -21.66
N ARG A 65 -0.23 4.63 -20.65
CA ARG A 65 -0.57 6.05 -20.87
C ARG A 65 0.56 7.03 -20.59
N ARG A 66 1.65 6.58 -19.95
CA ARG A 66 2.84 7.38 -19.59
C ARG A 66 2.51 8.66 -18.81
N ARG A 67 1.47 8.61 -17.97
CA ARG A 67 1.08 9.75 -17.10
C ARG A 67 1.67 9.58 -15.71
N GLU A 68 2.30 10.64 -15.19
CA GLU A 68 2.94 10.68 -13.87
C GLU A 68 2.00 10.30 -12.71
N VAL A 69 0.70 10.61 -12.84
CA VAL A 69 -0.31 10.24 -11.84
C VAL A 69 -0.35 8.73 -11.56
N TYR A 70 -0.11 7.90 -12.58
CA TYR A 70 -0.08 6.45 -12.42
C TYR A 70 1.19 5.98 -11.71
N ASP A 71 2.34 6.59 -12.00
CA ASP A 71 3.58 6.30 -11.30
C ASP A 71 3.48 6.69 -9.81
N ARG A 72 2.92 7.87 -9.54
CA ARG A 72 2.68 8.35 -8.19
C ARG A 72 1.70 7.45 -7.42
N LEU A 73 0.64 7.00 -8.09
CA LEU A 73 -0.31 6.04 -7.52
C LEU A 73 0.40 4.72 -7.18
N ALA A 74 1.20 4.17 -8.10
CA ALA A 74 1.94 2.92 -7.86
C ALA A 74 2.92 3.04 -6.68
N ALA A 75 3.62 4.18 -6.56
CA ALA A 75 4.52 4.45 -5.44
C ALA A 75 3.75 4.53 -4.11
N ALA A 76 2.70 5.34 -4.07
CA ALA A 76 1.89 5.54 -2.85
C ALA A 76 1.21 4.24 -2.40
N SER A 77 0.68 3.46 -3.34
CA SER A 77 0.08 2.15 -3.05
C SER A 77 1.11 1.14 -2.56
N ALA A 78 2.32 1.11 -3.13
CA ALA A 78 3.38 0.22 -2.64
C ALA A 78 3.81 0.55 -1.20
N GLU A 79 3.97 1.84 -0.86
CA GLU A 79 4.27 2.27 0.52
C GLU A 79 3.19 1.83 1.50
N LEU A 80 1.92 2.02 1.12
CA LEU A 80 0.78 1.61 1.94
C LEU A 80 0.74 0.08 2.12
N GLY A 81 1.00 -0.67 1.05
CA GLY A 81 1.05 -2.14 1.08
C GLY A 81 2.17 -2.67 1.97
N VAL A 82 3.35 -2.04 1.94
CA VAL A 82 4.47 -2.38 2.85
C VAL A 82 4.05 -2.14 4.30
N PHE A 83 3.46 -0.99 4.62
CA PHE A 83 3.00 -0.68 5.97
C PHE A 83 2.00 -1.73 6.49
N PHE A 84 0.96 -2.03 5.72
CA PHE A 84 -0.06 -2.99 6.14
C PHE A 84 0.44 -4.45 6.15
N THR A 85 1.40 -4.80 5.29
CA THR A 85 2.03 -6.12 5.35
C THR A 85 2.87 -6.26 6.62
N GLY A 86 3.66 -5.25 6.97
CA GLY A 86 4.41 -5.22 8.23
C GLY A 86 3.50 -5.33 9.45
N LEU A 87 2.41 -4.55 9.46
CA LEU A 87 1.38 -4.64 10.50
C LEU A 87 0.77 -6.04 10.58
N THR A 88 0.46 -6.66 9.44
CA THR A 88 -0.09 -8.02 9.36
C THR A 88 0.88 -9.05 9.95
N VAL A 89 2.18 -8.95 9.65
CA VAL A 89 3.21 -9.84 10.20
C VAL A 89 3.32 -9.69 11.71
N VAL A 90 3.37 -8.45 12.22
CA VAL A 90 3.45 -8.18 13.67
C VAL A 90 2.20 -8.71 14.39
N LEU A 91 1.00 -8.38 13.90
CA LEU A 91 -0.25 -8.86 14.48
C LEU A 91 -0.36 -10.38 14.40
N GLY A 92 0.08 -10.98 13.28
CA GLY A 92 0.11 -12.42 13.11
C GLY A 92 1.06 -13.10 14.09
N SER A 93 2.21 -12.49 14.40
CA SER A 93 3.16 -13.00 15.39
C SER A 93 2.58 -12.94 16.82
N ILE A 94 1.93 -11.83 17.17
CA ILE A 94 1.22 -11.65 18.45
C ILE A 94 0.11 -12.69 18.60
N TRP A 95 -0.62 -12.99 17.52
CA TRP A 95 -1.64 -14.04 17.52
C TRP A 95 -1.02 -15.45 17.58
N GLY A 96 0.05 -15.69 16.83
CA GLY A 96 0.72 -16.98 16.74
C GLY A 96 1.28 -17.46 18.08
N LYS A 97 1.79 -16.55 18.92
CA LYS A 97 2.39 -16.93 20.22
C LYS A 97 1.44 -17.72 21.13
N PRO A 98 0.21 -17.27 21.43
CA PRO A 98 -0.74 -18.04 22.22
C PRO A 98 -1.38 -19.22 21.46
N VAL A 99 -1.53 -19.17 20.13
CA VAL A 99 -2.20 -20.26 19.36
C VAL A 99 -1.25 -21.43 19.06
N TRP A 100 0.00 -21.14 18.72
CA TRP A 100 1.00 -22.13 18.28
C TRP A 100 2.17 -22.29 19.27
N GLY A 101 2.21 -21.50 20.34
CA GLY A 101 3.30 -21.51 21.32
C GLY A 101 4.56 -20.74 20.89
N VAL A 102 4.64 -20.26 19.64
CA VAL A 102 5.82 -19.61 19.05
C VAL A 102 5.45 -18.32 18.32
N TRP A 103 6.36 -17.35 18.34
CA TRP A 103 6.19 -16.06 17.62
C TRP A 103 6.36 -16.20 16.10
N TRP A 104 7.11 -17.20 15.67
CA TRP A 104 7.42 -17.48 14.27
C TRP A 104 7.59 -18.99 14.06
N THR A 105 7.17 -19.44 12.89
CA THR A 105 7.39 -20.79 12.38
C THR A 105 7.57 -20.71 10.86
N TRP A 106 8.23 -21.70 10.27
CA TRP A 106 8.51 -21.76 8.83
C TRP A 106 7.32 -22.29 8.02
N ASP A 107 6.14 -21.81 8.38
CA ASP A 107 4.90 -22.12 7.68
C ASP A 107 4.83 -21.41 6.32
N ALA A 108 4.25 -22.07 5.32
CA ALA A 108 4.19 -21.56 3.95
C ALA A 108 3.55 -20.17 3.84
N ARG A 109 2.46 -19.89 4.60
CA ARG A 109 1.81 -18.57 4.60
C ARG A 109 2.74 -17.51 5.16
N LEU A 110 3.38 -17.81 6.29
CA LEU A 110 4.24 -16.88 7.00
C LEU A 110 5.45 -16.50 6.13
N VAL A 111 6.14 -17.50 5.60
CA VAL A 111 7.34 -17.30 4.77
C VAL A 111 7.02 -16.56 3.49
N THR A 112 5.94 -16.94 2.79
CA THR A 112 5.55 -16.24 1.55
C THR A 112 5.11 -14.80 1.82
N THR A 113 4.44 -14.53 2.95
CA THR A 113 4.07 -13.16 3.35
C THR A 113 5.32 -12.31 3.68
N ALA A 114 6.29 -12.88 4.39
CA ALA A 114 7.56 -12.21 4.65
C ALA A 114 8.34 -11.93 3.34
N LEU A 115 8.35 -12.87 2.41
CA LEU A 115 8.96 -12.68 1.10
C LEU A 115 8.26 -11.56 0.31
N LEU A 116 6.92 -11.54 0.30
CA LEU A 116 6.13 -10.44 -0.28
C LEU A 116 6.51 -9.08 0.32
N PHE A 117 6.65 -9.01 1.66
CA PHE A 117 7.07 -7.80 2.35
C PHE A 117 8.44 -7.30 1.87
N PHE A 118 9.45 -8.18 1.83
CA PHE A 118 10.80 -7.81 1.38
C PHE A 118 10.88 -7.48 -0.10
N ILE A 119 10.08 -8.13 -0.96
CA ILE A 119 9.99 -7.80 -2.39
C ILE A 119 9.48 -6.38 -2.57
N TYR A 120 8.44 -5.95 -1.84
CA TYR A 120 7.93 -4.59 -1.96
C TYR A 120 8.80 -3.55 -1.25
N LEU A 121 9.56 -3.93 -0.21
CA LEU A 121 10.67 -3.09 0.26
C LEU A 121 11.73 -2.89 -0.82
N GLY A 122 12.08 -3.97 -1.55
CA GLY A 122 12.97 -3.93 -2.72
C GLY A 122 12.43 -3.04 -3.84
N TYR A 123 11.13 -3.09 -4.13
CA TYR A 123 10.46 -2.17 -5.07
C TYR A 123 10.67 -0.71 -4.67
N LEU A 124 10.47 -0.37 -3.39
CA LEU A 124 10.66 1.00 -2.90
C LEU A 124 12.13 1.42 -2.87
N ALA A 125 13.05 0.49 -2.59
CA ALA A 125 14.49 0.74 -2.64
C ALA A 125 14.94 1.00 -4.09
N LEU A 126 14.49 0.20 -5.05
CA LEU A 126 14.74 0.39 -6.48
C LEU A 126 14.29 1.78 -6.94
N ARG A 127 13.10 2.21 -6.50
CA ARG A 127 12.58 3.56 -6.81
C ARG A 127 13.51 4.65 -6.32
N ARG A 128 14.03 4.53 -5.10
CA ARG A 128 14.95 5.53 -4.52
C ARG A 128 16.32 5.53 -5.20
N ALA A 129 16.76 4.40 -5.73
CA ALA A 129 18.07 4.26 -6.36
C ALA A 129 18.15 4.88 -7.78
N ILE A 130 17.03 5.18 -8.42
CA ILE A 130 16.99 5.68 -9.80
C ILE A 130 16.66 7.18 -9.81
N PRO A 131 17.63 8.06 -10.17
CA PRO A 131 17.41 9.51 -10.17
C PRO A 131 16.44 9.95 -11.27
N ASP A 132 16.62 9.44 -12.49
CA ASP A 132 15.81 9.82 -13.64
C ASP A 132 14.34 9.38 -13.45
N PRO A 133 13.37 10.32 -13.47
CA PRO A 133 11.96 10.00 -13.21
C PRO A 133 11.35 9.02 -14.21
N ALA A 134 11.72 9.10 -15.48
CA ALA A 134 11.16 8.25 -16.53
C ALA A 134 11.66 6.81 -16.41
N ASP A 135 12.96 6.62 -16.20
CA ASP A 135 13.57 5.31 -15.96
C ASP A 135 13.10 4.71 -14.63
N ARG A 136 12.98 5.53 -13.58
CA ARG A 136 12.43 5.10 -12.28
C ARG A 136 11.04 4.53 -12.47
N ALA A 137 10.14 5.30 -13.08
CA ALA A 137 8.77 4.88 -13.30
C ALA A 137 8.70 3.62 -14.18
N ARG A 138 9.55 3.51 -15.22
CA ARG A 138 9.61 2.33 -16.09
C ARG A 138 10.03 1.07 -15.36
N ARG A 139 11.19 1.10 -14.71
CA ARG A 139 11.77 -0.09 -14.06
C ARG A 139 10.90 -0.52 -12.90
N SER A 140 10.37 0.44 -12.14
CA SER A 140 9.46 0.14 -11.05
C SER A 140 8.13 -0.39 -11.53
N ALA A 141 7.52 0.14 -12.60
CA ALA A 141 6.28 -0.42 -13.13
C ALA A 141 6.43 -1.90 -13.52
N VAL A 142 7.52 -2.26 -14.21
CA VAL A 142 7.82 -3.66 -14.54
C VAL A 142 8.01 -4.51 -13.29
N PHE A 143 8.82 -4.03 -12.33
CA PHE A 143 9.03 -4.73 -11.06
C PHE A 143 7.71 -4.94 -10.31
N GLY A 144 6.87 -3.91 -10.21
CA GLY A 144 5.60 -3.94 -9.50
C GLY A 144 4.61 -4.95 -10.08
N ILE A 145 4.59 -5.10 -11.41
CA ILE A 145 3.79 -6.12 -12.11
C ILE A 145 4.27 -7.52 -11.74
N VAL A 146 5.58 -7.78 -11.81
CA VAL A 146 6.16 -9.10 -11.48
C VAL A 146 5.97 -9.41 -10.00
N ALA A 147 6.23 -8.44 -9.12
CA ALA A 147 6.09 -8.57 -7.67
C ALA A 147 4.66 -8.93 -7.25
N PHE A 148 3.64 -8.45 -7.97
CA PHE A 148 2.25 -8.79 -7.67
C PHE A 148 1.98 -10.29 -7.77
N GLY A 149 2.76 -11.04 -8.56
CA GLY A 149 2.67 -12.50 -8.61
C GLY A 149 2.82 -13.19 -7.25
N MET A 150 3.45 -12.54 -6.27
CA MET A 150 3.50 -13.04 -4.90
C MET A 150 2.15 -12.97 -4.18
N VAL A 151 1.27 -12.02 -4.50
CA VAL A 151 -0.04 -11.90 -3.84
C VAL A 151 -0.88 -13.18 -3.97
N PRO A 152 -1.10 -13.77 -5.17
CA PRO A 152 -1.80 -15.04 -5.28
C PRO A 152 -1.02 -16.20 -4.64
N ILE A 153 0.32 -16.21 -4.70
CA ILE A 153 1.13 -17.24 -4.02
C ILE A 153 0.88 -17.22 -2.52
N VAL A 154 0.91 -16.03 -1.90
CA VAL A 154 0.56 -15.88 -0.50
C VAL A 154 -0.89 -16.31 -0.33
N HIS A 155 -1.86 -15.73 -1.05
CA HIS A 155 -3.29 -16.00 -0.90
C HIS A 155 -3.66 -17.49 -0.95
N PHE A 156 -3.11 -18.25 -1.88
CA PHE A 156 -3.42 -19.67 -2.05
C PHE A 156 -2.47 -20.61 -1.29
N SER A 157 -1.44 -20.10 -0.61
CA SER A 157 -0.49 -20.93 0.16
C SER A 157 -1.16 -21.85 1.19
N VAL A 158 -2.32 -21.47 1.73
CA VAL A 158 -3.09 -22.30 2.69
C VAL A 158 -3.80 -23.48 2.04
N LEU A 159 -4.00 -23.44 0.72
CA LEU A 159 -4.59 -24.54 -0.05
C LEU A 159 -3.51 -25.41 -0.69
N TRP A 160 -2.42 -24.80 -1.13
CA TRP A 160 -1.35 -25.50 -1.86
C TRP A 160 -0.42 -26.30 -0.94
N TRP A 161 -0.22 -25.86 0.30
CA TRP A 161 0.64 -26.55 1.26
C TRP A 161 -0.09 -26.91 2.55
N ARG A 162 0.40 -27.97 3.20
CA ARG A 162 0.00 -28.29 4.58
C ARG A 162 0.54 -27.21 5.51
N THR A 163 -0.38 -26.44 6.07
CA THR A 163 -0.07 -25.25 6.86
C THR A 163 -0.68 -25.35 8.27
N LEU A 164 -0.03 -24.71 9.24
CA LEU A 164 -0.61 -24.44 10.55
C LEU A 164 -1.64 -23.31 10.50
N HIS A 165 -1.60 -22.51 9.43
CA HIS A 165 -2.48 -21.38 9.23
C HIS A 165 -3.88 -21.87 8.86
N GLN A 166 -4.89 -21.27 9.49
CA GLN A 166 -6.28 -21.67 9.30
C GLN A 166 -6.71 -21.56 7.83
N PRO A 167 -7.46 -22.55 7.29
CA PRO A 167 -8.11 -22.44 5.98
C PRO A 167 -9.10 -21.25 5.92
N PRO A 168 -9.48 -20.79 4.72
CA PRO A 168 -10.41 -19.67 4.58
C PRO A 168 -11.78 -19.99 5.19
N THR A 169 -12.28 -19.08 6.03
CA THR A 169 -13.59 -19.18 6.70
C THR A 169 -14.69 -18.37 6.02
N VAL A 170 -14.31 -17.35 5.24
CA VAL A 170 -15.24 -16.43 4.55
C VAL A 170 -15.37 -16.76 3.06
N LEU A 171 -14.26 -16.72 2.32
CA LEU A 171 -14.23 -17.00 0.88
C LEU A 171 -13.89 -18.47 0.64
N ARG A 172 -14.90 -19.34 0.71
CA ARG A 172 -14.78 -20.79 0.51
C ARG A 172 -15.99 -21.31 -0.29
N PRO A 173 -15.89 -22.49 -0.93
CA PRO A 173 -17.06 -23.18 -1.47
C PRO A 173 -18.07 -23.50 -0.34
N GLY A 174 -19.33 -23.12 -0.54
CA GLY A 174 -20.40 -23.25 0.46
C GLY A 174 -20.51 -22.05 1.41
N ASP A 175 -21.29 -22.22 2.48
CA ASP A 175 -21.55 -21.15 3.44
C ASP A 175 -20.30 -20.78 4.27
N PRO A 176 -20.15 -19.50 4.67
CA PRO A 176 -19.11 -19.09 5.60
C PRO A 176 -19.20 -19.89 6.90
N THR A 177 -18.06 -20.41 7.37
CA THR A 177 -18.01 -21.21 8.61
C THR A 177 -17.72 -20.37 9.85
N ILE A 178 -17.93 -19.07 9.74
CA ILE A 178 -17.77 -18.09 10.81
C ILE A 178 -19.15 -17.66 11.31
N ASP A 179 -19.27 -17.45 12.62
CA ASP A 179 -20.49 -16.93 13.23
C ASP A 179 -20.94 -15.62 12.55
N HIS A 180 -22.25 -15.47 12.34
CA HIS A 180 -22.81 -14.34 11.60
C HIS A 180 -22.51 -12.98 12.26
N ILE A 181 -22.50 -12.91 13.59
CA ILE A 181 -22.17 -11.68 14.31
C ILE A 181 -20.69 -11.36 14.08
N MET A 182 -19.81 -12.35 14.22
CA MET A 182 -18.38 -12.16 13.94
C MET A 182 -18.12 -11.73 12.49
N LEU A 183 -18.87 -12.28 11.52
CA LEU A 183 -18.78 -11.90 10.12
C LEU A 183 -19.19 -10.45 9.89
N ILE A 184 -20.30 -10.00 10.51
CA ILE A 184 -20.75 -8.61 10.43
C ILE A 184 -19.69 -7.67 11.03
N VAL A 185 -19.17 -7.99 12.21
CA VAL A 185 -18.12 -7.20 12.87
C VAL A 185 -16.85 -7.14 12.03
N LEU A 186 -16.46 -8.27 11.41
CA LEU A 186 -15.36 -8.31 10.46
C LEU A 186 -15.62 -7.41 9.25
N GLY A 187 -16.83 -7.42 8.70
CA GLY A 187 -17.23 -6.57 7.58
C GLY A 187 -17.17 -5.08 7.92
N ILE A 188 -17.63 -4.67 9.11
CA ILE A 188 -17.54 -3.28 9.58
C ILE A 188 -16.07 -2.84 9.68
N ASN A 189 -15.21 -3.69 10.27
CA ASN A 189 -13.79 -3.39 10.36
C ASN A 189 -13.11 -3.36 8.99
N LEU A 190 -13.47 -4.27 8.08
CA LEU A 190 -12.97 -4.29 6.71
C LEU A 190 -13.31 -2.99 5.97
N LEU A 191 -14.55 -2.51 6.12
CA LEU A 191 -14.98 -1.22 5.56
C LEU A 191 -14.21 -0.05 6.19
N GLY A 192 -14.12 -0.01 7.53
CA GLY A 192 -13.39 1.06 8.25
C GLY A 192 -11.93 1.14 7.82
N PHE A 193 -11.23 0.01 7.79
CA PHE A 193 -9.86 -0.08 7.30
C PHE A 193 -9.75 0.33 5.83
N THR A 194 -10.69 -0.10 4.97
CA THR A 194 -10.68 0.30 3.55
C THR A 194 -10.81 1.82 3.38
N LEU A 195 -11.70 2.47 4.15
CA LEU A 195 -11.85 3.92 4.13
C LEU A 195 -10.61 4.66 4.67
N ILE A 196 -10.01 4.14 5.75
CA ILE A 196 -8.74 4.67 6.29
C ILE A 196 -7.62 4.51 5.26
N GLY A 197 -7.48 3.34 4.65
CA GLY A 197 -6.49 3.06 3.62
C GLY A 197 -6.65 3.98 2.40
N LEU A 198 -7.88 4.18 1.93
CA LEU A 198 -8.17 5.12 0.84
C LEU A 198 -7.82 6.56 1.24
N TRP A 199 -8.16 6.98 2.46
CA TRP A 199 -7.80 8.31 2.95
C TRP A 199 -6.28 8.50 2.99
N LEU A 200 -5.54 7.56 3.58
CA LEU A 200 -4.07 7.59 3.64
C LEU A 200 -3.44 7.61 2.25
N LEU A 201 -3.94 6.79 1.32
CA LEU A 201 -3.49 6.77 -0.06
C LEU A 201 -3.64 8.15 -0.72
N LEU A 202 -4.82 8.76 -0.60
CA LEU A 202 -5.08 10.07 -1.19
C LEU A 202 -4.19 11.16 -0.56
N GLN A 203 -3.96 11.11 0.76
CA GLN A 203 -3.00 12.02 1.39
C GLN A 203 -1.60 11.82 0.83
N ARG A 204 -1.15 10.56 0.69
CA ARG A 204 0.18 10.27 0.17
C ARG A 204 0.36 10.72 -1.28
N MET A 205 -0.67 10.56 -2.12
CA MET A 205 -0.68 11.07 -3.49
C MET A 205 -0.65 12.60 -3.55
N ASN A 206 -1.39 13.29 -2.68
CA ASN A 206 -1.38 14.74 -2.60
C ASN A 206 0.00 15.26 -2.16
N LEU A 207 0.62 14.59 -1.19
CA LEU A 207 1.99 14.90 -0.77
C LEU A 207 2.99 14.72 -1.91
N GLY A 208 2.90 13.62 -2.66
CA GLY A 208 3.76 13.40 -3.83
C GLY A 208 3.57 14.48 -4.91
N ALA A 209 2.31 14.86 -5.19
CA ALA A 209 2.00 15.92 -6.14
C ALA A 209 2.61 17.27 -5.72
N GLY A 210 2.54 17.58 -4.42
CA GLY A 210 3.11 18.80 -3.85
C GLY A 210 4.63 18.82 -3.91
N GLN A 211 5.27 17.68 -3.64
CA GLN A 211 6.73 17.54 -3.75
C GLN A 211 7.21 17.78 -5.19
N GLU A 212 6.57 17.15 -6.17
CA GLU A 212 6.90 17.31 -7.59
C GLU A 212 6.69 18.75 -8.07
N ALA A 213 5.58 19.40 -7.68
CA ALA A 213 5.32 20.80 -8.01
C ALA A 213 6.37 21.75 -7.39
N LEU A 214 6.79 21.47 -6.16
CA LEU A 214 7.85 22.24 -5.49
C LEU A 214 9.18 22.08 -6.21
N GLU A 215 9.59 20.85 -6.53
CA GLU A 215 10.83 20.58 -7.28
C GLU A 215 10.85 21.31 -8.64
N GLN A 216 9.75 21.27 -9.38
CA GLN A 216 9.61 22.00 -10.64
C GLN A 216 9.73 23.52 -10.46
N SER A 217 9.13 24.07 -9.39
CA SER A 217 9.21 25.50 -9.08
C SER A 217 10.64 25.95 -8.72
N VAL A 218 11.38 25.12 -8.00
CA VAL A 218 12.78 25.39 -7.63
C VAL A 218 13.65 25.39 -8.90
N VAL A 219 13.51 24.38 -9.76
CA VAL A 219 14.24 24.31 -11.03
C VAL A 219 13.93 25.51 -11.92
N ALA A 220 12.66 25.92 -12.02
CA ALA A 220 12.26 27.08 -12.80
C ALA A 220 12.87 28.38 -12.25
N ARG A 221 12.86 28.56 -10.92
CA ARG A 221 13.48 29.71 -10.24
C ARG A 221 14.98 29.76 -10.49
N ASP A 222 15.68 28.65 -10.33
CA ASP A 222 17.13 28.59 -10.48
C ASP A 222 17.56 28.85 -11.93
N ARG A 223 16.78 28.37 -12.91
CA ARG A 223 16.96 28.74 -14.34
C ARG A 223 16.75 30.22 -14.59
N ALA A 224 15.75 30.85 -13.98
CA ALA A 224 15.50 32.28 -14.13
C ALA A 224 16.65 33.11 -13.56
N LEU A 225 17.18 32.73 -12.39
CA LEU A 225 18.35 33.38 -11.78
C LEU A 225 19.61 33.21 -12.64
N ALA A 226 19.87 31.99 -13.13
CA ALA A 226 21.00 31.74 -14.03
C ALA A 226 20.89 32.51 -15.36
N GLY A 227 19.69 32.62 -15.92
CA GLY A 227 19.44 33.42 -17.13
C GLY A 227 19.64 34.92 -16.90
N ALA A 228 19.27 35.43 -15.71
CA ALA A 228 19.50 36.83 -15.34
C ALA A 228 20.98 37.19 -15.13
N SER A 229 21.83 36.21 -14.81
CA SER A 229 23.28 36.42 -14.63
C SER A 229 24.11 36.41 -15.92
N ILE A 230 23.50 36.07 -17.08
CA ILE A 230 24.19 36.03 -18.37
C ILE A 230 23.80 37.28 -19.16
N GLU A 231 24.58 38.36 -19.03
CA GLU A 231 24.51 39.45 -20.00
C GLU A 231 25.18 39.00 -21.31
N PRO A 232 24.49 39.08 -22.47
CA PRO A 232 25.12 38.82 -23.76
C PRO A 232 26.31 39.77 -23.97
N PRO A 233 27.47 39.29 -24.46
CA PRO A 233 28.58 40.19 -24.77
C PRO A 233 28.12 41.22 -25.79
N GLN A 234 28.27 42.51 -25.46
CA GLN A 234 27.95 43.58 -26.39
C GLN A 234 28.96 43.57 -27.54
N LEU A 235 28.59 42.92 -28.64
CA LEU A 235 29.34 42.99 -29.88
C LEU A 235 29.21 44.42 -30.43
N LYS A 236 30.20 45.27 -30.11
CA LYS A 236 30.38 46.55 -30.82
C LYS A 236 30.63 46.22 -32.30
N GLY A 237 29.61 46.46 -33.12
CA GLY A 237 29.72 46.35 -34.57
C GLY A 237 30.83 47.25 -35.10
N SER A 238 31.97 46.67 -35.43
CA SER A 238 32.94 47.26 -36.33
C SER A 238 32.24 47.38 -37.69
N LYS A 239 31.87 48.60 -38.07
CA LYS A 239 31.55 48.93 -39.45
C LYS A 239 32.86 48.76 -40.24
N ILE A 240 33.03 47.62 -40.89
CA ILE A 240 34.06 47.47 -41.91
C ILE A 240 33.51 48.19 -43.15
N SER A 241 33.88 49.46 -43.31
CA SER A 241 33.74 50.18 -44.56
C SER A 241 34.83 49.71 -45.51
N GLY A 242 34.44 49.02 -46.58
CA GLY A 242 35.25 48.69 -47.75
C GLY A 242 34.39 48.88 -48.98
#